data_AF-A0A3M1ZPA2-F1
#
_entry.id   AF-A0A3M1ZPA2-F1
#
_cell.length_a   1.000
_cell.length_b   1.000
_cell.length_c   1.000
_cell.angle_alpha   90.00
_cell.angle_beta   90.00
_cell.angle_gamma   90.00
#
_symmetry.space_group_name_H-M   'P 1'
#
loop_
_entity.id
_entity.type
_entity.pdbx_description
1 polymer ?
#
loop_
_entity_poly.entity_id
_entity_poly.type
_entity_poly.pdbx_seq_one_letter_code
_entity_poly.pdbx_strand_id
1 'polypeptide(L)'
;GCTVRDVAQDALSFQEVEAQVEGCDLGGAGLDLVGVDDADLVLRHNLLGAAGRHAIHVSGPARVDARWNRWQGDPAERIHDGTDEPGLGTVLWEPREEP
;
A
#
# COMPACT_ATOMS: atom_id res chain seq x y z
N GLY A 1 -1.22 -17.12 1.56
CA GLY A 1 -0.41 -16.00 2.08
C GLY A 1 0.90 -15.96 1.34
N CYS A 2 1.39 -14.75 1.06
CA CYS A 2 2.66 -14.51 0.37
C CYS A 2 3.64 -13.75 1.28
N THR A 3 4.93 -13.78 0.97
CA THR A 3 5.96 -13.02 1.69
C THR A 3 6.88 -12.34 0.68
N VAL A 4 7.02 -11.03 0.79
CA VAL A 4 7.95 -10.23 -0.03
C VAL A 4 8.84 -9.42 0.92
N ARG A 5 10.15 -9.64 0.82
CA ARG A 5 11.16 -9.06 1.71
C ARG A 5 12.40 -8.62 0.94
N ASP A 6 13.06 -7.58 1.46
CA ASP A 6 14.42 -7.16 1.09
C ASP A 6 14.61 -6.92 -0.42
N VAL A 7 13.72 -6.12 -1.00
CA VAL A 7 13.71 -5.75 -2.41
C VAL A 7 14.29 -4.35 -2.59
N ALA A 8 15.10 -4.15 -3.63
CA ALA A 8 15.82 -2.89 -3.84
C ALA A 8 14.94 -1.71 -4.27
N GLN A 9 13.73 -1.97 -4.78
CA GLN A 9 12.77 -0.98 -5.25
C GLN A 9 11.42 -1.21 -4.56
N ASP A 10 10.32 -1.21 -5.33
CA ASP A 10 8.99 -1.48 -4.83
C ASP A 10 8.78 -2.98 -4.62
N ALA A 11 8.05 -3.37 -3.57
CA ALA A 11 7.73 -4.78 -3.34
C ALA A 11 6.65 -5.31 -4.28
N LEU A 12 5.61 -4.51 -4.53
CA LEU A 12 4.58 -4.77 -5.52
C LEU A 12 4.29 -3.48 -6.30
N SER A 13 4.04 -3.61 -7.59
CA SER A 13 3.65 -2.49 -8.46
C SER A 13 2.45 -2.90 -9.31
N PHE A 14 1.43 -2.05 -9.33
CA PHE A 14 0.18 -2.26 -10.05
C PHE A 14 -0.06 -1.06 -10.97
N GLN A 15 -0.27 -1.34 -12.26
CA GLN A 15 -0.51 -0.33 -13.28
C GLN A 15 -1.67 -0.77 -14.18
N GLU A 16 -2.65 0.10 -14.42
CA GLU A 16 -3.77 -0.11 -15.36
C GLU A 16 -4.49 -1.46 -15.13
N VAL A 17 -4.74 -1.79 -13.87
CA VAL A 17 -5.23 -3.12 -13.48
C VAL A 17 -6.22 -3.08 -12.31
N GLU A 18 -7.09 -4.08 -12.27
CA GLU A 18 -7.89 -4.43 -11.08
C GLU A 18 -7.25 -5.63 -10.38
N ALA A 19 -6.87 -5.48 -9.10
CA ALA A 19 -6.13 -6.53 -8.38
C ALA A 19 -6.58 -6.69 -6.92
N GLN A 20 -6.29 -7.87 -6.36
CA GLN A 20 -6.52 -8.18 -4.95
C GLN A 20 -5.27 -8.83 -4.36
N VAL A 21 -4.84 -8.33 -3.20
CA VAL A 21 -3.70 -8.83 -2.44
C VAL A 21 -4.14 -9.01 -0.99
N GLU A 22 -4.17 -10.27 -0.55
CA GLU A 22 -4.62 -10.62 0.79
C GLU A 22 -3.72 -11.65 1.48
N GLY A 23 -3.62 -11.52 2.81
CA GLY A 23 -2.90 -12.48 3.65
C GLY A 23 -1.39 -12.51 3.40
N CYS A 24 -0.80 -11.41 2.95
CA CYS A 24 0.62 -11.28 2.66
C CYS A 24 1.40 -10.55 3.76
N ASP A 25 2.71 -10.79 3.78
CA ASP A 25 3.67 -10.09 4.62
C ASP A 25 4.69 -9.36 3.74
N LEU A 26 4.58 -8.03 3.71
CA LEU A 26 5.36 -7.14 2.85
C LEU A 26 6.28 -6.28 3.73
N GLY A 27 7.59 -6.28 3.48
CA GLY A 27 8.51 -5.44 4.23
C GLY A 27 9.90 -5.35 3.59
N GLY A 28 10.72 -4.40 4.04
CA GLY A 28 12.10 -4.25 3.55
C GLY A 28 12.20 -3.81 2.09
N ALA A 29 11.24 -3.02 1.59
CA ALA A 29 11.35 -2.39 0.28
C ALA A 29 12.32 -1.20 0.33
N GLY A 30 13.16 -1.06 -0.70
CA GLY A 30 14.09 0.05 -0.85
C GLY A 30 13.39 1.37 -1.17
N LEU A 31 12.21 1.32 -1.77
CA LEU A 31 11.34 2.46 -2.03
C LEU A 31 9.98 2.22 -1.37
N ASP A 32 8.97 1.73 -2.09
CA ASP A 32 7.62 1.57 -1.56
C ASP A 32 7.22 0.10 -1.36
N LEU A 33 6.32 -0.23 -0.41
CA LEU A 33 5.78 -1.61 -0.40
C LEU A 33 4.86 -1.85 -1.59
N VAL A 34 4.02 -0.86 -1.88
CA VAL A 34 3.03 -0.96 -2.96
C VAL A 34 3.02 0.34 -3.75
N GLY A 35 3.47 0.28 -5.00
CA GLY A 35 3.28 1.33 -6.00
C GLY A 35 1.97 1.11 -6.77
N VAL A 36 1.17 2.17 -6.92
CA VAL A 36 -0.13 2.11 -7.59
C VAL A 36 -0.27 3.26 -8.59
N ASP A 37 -0.51 2.91 -9.85
CA ASP A 37 -0.66 3.86 -10.95
C ASP A 37 -1.90 3.50 -11.78
N ASP A 38 -2.88 4.40 -11.87
CA ASP A 38 -4.10 4.18 -12.66
C ASP A 38 -4.77 2.81 -12.44
N ALA A 39 -4.91 2.39 -11.18
CA ALA A 39 -5.35 1.04 -10.80
C ALA A 39 -6.36 1.02 -9.65
N ASP A 40 -7.17 -0.05 -9.63
CA ASP A 40 -8.11 -0.36 -8.55
C ASP A 40 -7.58 -1.57 -7.76
N LEU A 41 -7.22 -1.34 -6.49
CA LEU A 41 -6.54 -2.33 -5.66
C LEU A 41 -7.29 -2.59 -4.35
N VAL A 42 -7.56 -3.86 -4.08
CA VAL A 42 -7.93 -4.33 -2.73
C VAL A 42 -6.70 -4.92 -2.07
N LEU A 43 -6.21 -4.28 -1.01
CA LEU A 43 -5.04 -4.70 -0.25
C LEU A 43 -5.48 -4.91 1.19
N ARG A 44 -5.98 -6.09 1.57
CA ARG A 44 -6.56 -6.31 2.91
C ARG A 44 -5.93 -7.48 3.64
N HIS A 45 -5.99 -7.48 4.98
CA HIS A 45 -5.49 -8.58 5.81
C HIS A 45 -4.00 -8.89 5.61
N ASN A 46 -3.20 -7.89 5.28
CA ASN A 46 -1.76 -7.98 5.12
C ASN A 46 -1.01 -7.42 6.34
N LEU A 47 0.27 -7.79 6.45
CA LEU A 47 1.25 -7.12 7.31
C LEU A 47 2.11 -6.20 6.44
N LEU A 48 2.06 -4.90 6.70
CA LEU A 48 2.82 -3.86 6.00
C LEU A 48 3.94 -3.35 6.92
N GLY A 49 5.15 -3.82 6.65
CA GLY A 49 6.37 -3.57 7.43
C GLY A 49 7.17 -2.34 6.97
N ALA A 50 8.49 -2.40 7.12
CA ALA A 50 9.39 -1.29 6.77
C ALA A 50 9.43 -1.02 5.25
N ALA A 51 9.48 0.25 4.87
CA ALA A 51 9.69 0.73 3.51
C ALA A 51 10.72 1.86 3.54
N GLY A 52 11.48 2.02 2.46
CA GLY A 52 12.47 3.10 2.33
C GLY A 52 11.83 4.48 2.17
N ARG A 53 10.62 4.54 1.59
CA ARG A 53 9.86 5.76 1.34
C ARG A 53 8.42 5.64 1.87
N HIS A 54 7.50 5.00 1.14
CA HIS A 54 6.10 4.87 1.56
C HIS A 54 5.68 3.39 1.72
N ALA A 55 4.68 3.13 2.57
CA ALA A 55 4.00 1.84 2.52
C ALA A 55 3.16 1.72 1.25
N ILE A 56 2.43 2.78 0.89
CA ILE A 56 1.66 2.84 -0.36
C ILE A 56 1.95 4.19 -1.02
N HIS A 57 2.34 4.16 -2.29
CA HIS A 57 2.58 5.36 -3.10
C HIS A 57 1.68 5.32 -4.33
N VAL A 58 0.80 6.30 -4.43
CA VAL A 58 -0.10 6.48 -5.57
C VAL A 58 0.52 7.51 -6.53
N SER A 59 0.60 7.22 -7.83
CA SER A 59 1.16 8.14 -8.83
C SER A 59 0.16 8.62 -9.89
N GLY A 60 -1.08 8.14 -9.86
CA GLY A 60 -2.15 8.53 -10.77
C GLY A 60 -3.55 8.30 -10.18
N PRO A 61 -4.62 8.61 -10.92
CA PRO A 61 -6.00 8.26 -10.58
C PRO A 61 -6.21 6.78 -10.18
N ALA A 62 -6.23 6.50 -8.89
CA ALA A 62 -6.36 5.16 -8.35
C ALA A 62 -7.38 5.06 -7.20
N ARG A 63 -7.84 3.84 -6.92
CA ARG A 63 -8.61 3.55 -5.71
C ARG A 63 -7.99 2.38 -4.99
N VAL A 64 -7.50 2.63 -3.77
CA VAL A 64 -6.90 1.58 -2.95
C VAL A 64 -7.73 1.37 -1.69
N ASP A 65 -8.18 0.13 -1.49
CA ASP A 65 -8.80 -0.30 -0.25
C ASP A 65 -7.76 -1.05 0.59
N ALA A 66 -7.09 -0.31 1.47
CA ALA A 66 -6.03 -0.78 2.36
C ALA A 66 -6.52 -1.06 3.79
N ARG A 67 -7.83 -1.23 3.98
CA ARG A 67 -8.43 -1.48 5.30
C ARG A 67 -8.06 -2.87 5.81
N TRP A 68 -8.17 -3.07 7.13
CA TRP A 68 -7.89 -4.35 7.78
C TRP A 68 -6.45 -4.88 7.61
N ASN A 69 -5.50 -4.02 7.28
CA ASN A 69 -4.07 -4.34 7.36
C ASN A 69 -3.50 -4.06 8.75
N ARG A 70 -2.41 -4.75 9.08
CA ARG A 70 -1.54 -4.41 10.20
C ARG A 70 -0.37 -3.59 9.68
N TRP A 71 -0.12 -2.45 10.30
CA TRP A 71 0.88 -1.48 9.86
C TRP A 71 2.01 -1.38 10.88
N GLN A 72 3.24 -1.34 10.39
CA GLN A 72 4.37 -0.87 11.17
C GLN A 72 4.42 0.66 11.08
N GLY A 73 4.11 1.36 12.16
CA GLY A 73 4.05 2.83 12.16
C GLY A 73 2.67 3.37 11.76
N ASP A 74 2.55 4.69 11.72
CA ASP A 74 1.31 5.40 11.42
C ASP A 74 1.02 5.35 9.90
N PRO A 75 -0.13 4.80 9.46
CA PRO A 75 -0.52 4.81 8.05
C PRO A 75 -0.57 6.22 7.47
N ALA A 76 -1.00 7.22 8.25
CA ALA A 76 -1.16 8.60 7.77
C ALA A 76 0.18 9.24 7.37
N GLU A 77 1.29 8.81 7.96
CA GLU A 77 2.64 9.30 7.62
C GLU A 77 3.32 8.47 6.51
N ARG A 78 2.67 7.38 6.09
CA ARG A 78 3.28 6.32 5.27
C ARG A 78 2.54 6.06 3.97
N ILE A 79 1.47 6.78 3.73
CA ILE A 79 0.70 6.76 2.50
C ILE A 79 0.96 8.09 1.80
N HIS A 80 1.24 8.04 0.51
CA HIS A 80 1.24 9.21 -0.35
C HIS A 80 0.09 9.07 -1.35
N ASP A 81 -0.92 9.91 -1.23
CA ASP A 81 -2.14 9.84 -2.03
C ASP A 81 -2.76 11.21 -2.32
N GLY A 82 -4.00 11.24 -2.80
CA GLY A 82 -4.76 12.44 -3.13
C GLY A 82 -4.99 13.40 -1.94
N THR A 83 -4.73 12.96 -0.72
CA THR A 83 -4.71 13.80 0.49
C THR A 83 -3.48 14.69 0.53
N ASP A 84 -2.33 14.18 0.08
CA ASP A 84 -1.06 14.90 0.03
C ASP A 84 -0.94 15.73 -1.25
N GLU A 85 -1.36 15.17 -2.38
CA GLU A 85 -1.23 15.77 -3.69
C GLU A 85 -2.54 15.70 -4.49
N PRO A 86 -3.25 16.84 -4.66
CA PRO A 86 -4.48 16.88 -5.42
C PRO A 86 -4.31 16.38 -6.86
N GLY A 87 -5.14 15.43 -7.27
CA GLY A 87 -5.11 14.82 -8.61
C GLY A 87 -4.70 13.35 -8.62
N LEU A 88 -4.13 12.86 -7.50
CA LEU A 88 -3.86 11.44 -7.30
C LEU A 88 -5.10 10.68 -6.81
N GLY A 89 -5.03 9.36 -6.94
CA GLY A 89 -5.96 8.43 -6.31
C GLY A 89 -5.96 8.47 -4.79
N THR A 90 -6.91 7.78 -4.16
CA THR A 90 -7.07 7.78 -2.70
C THR A 90 -6.90 6.39 -2.10
N VAL A 91 -6.38 6.35 -0.87
CA VAL A 91 -6.20 5.13 -0.08
C VAL A 91 -7.12 5.18 1.14
N LEU A 92 -8.03 4.21 1.23
CA LEU A 92 -8.83 3.97 2.42
C LEU A 92 -8.11 2.99 3.33
N TRP A 93 -7.70 3.43 4.52
CA TRP A 93 -6.90 2.60 5.46
C TRP A 93 -7.55 2.38 6.83
N GLU A 94 -8.61 3.10 7.19
CA GLU A 94 -9.43 2.88 8.41
C GLU A 94 -10.74 2.10 8.11
N PRO A 95 -11.30 1.27 9.02
CA PRO A 95 -10.84 0.94 10.37
C PRO A 95 -10.28 -0.48 10.49
N ARG A 96 -9.38 -0.65 11.46
CA ARG A 96 -8.84 -1.92 11.96
C ARG A 96 -9.85 -2.57 12.92
N GLU A 97 -9.91 -3.90 12.99
CA GLU A 97 -10.53 -4.56 14.15
C GLU A 97 -9.74 -4.17 15.42
N GLU A 98 -10.39 -3.46 16.34
CA GLU A 98 -9.87 -3.32 17.70
C GLU A 98 -9.73 -4.72 18.34
N PRO A 99 -8.69 -4.94 19.16
CA PRO A 99 -8.42 -6.25 19.77
C PRO A 99 -9.54 -6.78 20.66
#